data_AF-A0A4Q3HXS3-F1
#
_entry.id   AF-A0A4Q3HXS3-F1
#
_cell.length_a   1.000
_cell.length_b   1.000
_cell.length_c   1.000
_cell.angle_alpha   90.00
_cell.angle_beta   90.00
_cell.angle_gamma   90.00
#
_symmetry.space_group_name_H-M   'P 1'
#
loop_
_entity.id
_entity.type
_entity.pdbx_description
1 polymer ?
#
loop_
_entity_poly.entity_id
_entity_poly.type
_entity_poly.pdbx_seq_one_letter_code
_entity_poly.pdbx_strand_id
1 'polypeptide(L)'
;MKKLLTSAAFAAGLYAFAGTAHADCGSVSIAEMNWASAGVAAHIDKIILENGYGCSVEMVTGDTMPTFTSMNEKGQPDLAPEFWVNA
;
A
#
# COMPACT_ATOMS: atom_id res chain seq x y z
N MET A 1 21.77 32.04 -25.81
CA MET A 1 21.08 32.42 -24.55
C MET A 1 19.56 32.34 -24.64
N LYS A 2 18.89 32.98 -25.61
CA LYS A 2 17.41 32.91 -25.72
C LYS A 2 16.83 31.49 -25.78
N LYS A 3 17.41 30.60 -26.61
CA LYS A 3 16.95 29.19 -26.73
C LYS A 3 17.09 28.38 -25.43
N LEU A 4 18.14 28.64 -24.64
CA LEU A 4 18.37 27.99 -23.36
C LEU A 4 17.33 28.43 -22.32
N LEU A 5 16.98 29.72 -22.32
CA LEU A 5 15.94 30.26 -21.45
C LEU A 5 14.55 29.69 -21.79
N THR A 6 14.25 29.51 -23.08
CA THR A 6 12.98 28.91 -23.52
C THR A 6 12.87 27.44 -23.10
N SER A 7 13.94 26.65 -23.26
CA SER A 7 13.96 25.25 -22.84
C SER A 7 13.88 25.08 -21.32
N ALA A 8 14.55 25.95 -20.55
CA ALA A 8 14.49 25.92 -19.09
C ALA A 8 13.09 26.26 -18.57
N ALA A 9 12.43 27.28 -19.14
CA ALA A 9 11.05 27.62 -18.80
C ALA A 9 10.06 26.49 -19.15
N PHE A 10 10.26 25.82 -20.29
CA PHE A 10 9.43 24.68 -20.67
C PHE A 10 9.59 23.49 -19.71
N ALA A 11 10.83 23.15 -19.35
CA ALA A 11 11.10 22.08 -18.37
C ALA A 11 10.53 22.42 -16.98
N ALA A 12 10.70 23.67 -16.52
CA ALA A 12 10.11 24.13 -15.25
C ALA A 12 8.57 24.08 -15.28
N GLY A 13 7.96 24.43 -16.42
CA GLY A 13 6.52 24.27 -16.63
C GLY A 13 6.07 22.82 -16.49
N LEU A 14 6.76 21.88 -17.13
CA LEU A 14 6.43 20.45 -17.00
C LEU A 14 6.51 19.94 -15.56
N TYR A 15 7.51 20.36 -14.80
CA TYR A 15 7.63 20.00 -13.38
C TYR A 15 6.55 20.65 -12.51
N ALA A 16 6.16 21.89 -12.80
CA ALA A 16 5.11 22.60 -12.05
C ALA A 16 3.71 22.03 -12.29
N PHE A 17 3.46 21.46 -13.48
CA PHE A 17 2.19 20.80 -13.83
C PHE A 17 2.21 19.28 -13.68
N ALA A 18 3.34 18.69 -13.27
CA ALA A 18 3.39 17.31 -12.81
C ALA A 18 2.70 17.23 -11.44
N GLY A 19 1.37 17.24 -11.45
CA GLY A 19 0.58 16.96 -10.26
C GLY A 19 0.98 15.60 -9.70
N THR A 20 1.17 15.51 -8.39
CA THR A 20 1.18 14.22 -7.72
C THR A 20 -0.21 13.63 -7.89
N ALA A 21 -0.36 12.63 -8.76
CA ALA A 21 -1.58 11.85 -8.84
C ALA A 21 -1.73 11.07 -7.53
N HIS A 22 -2.31 11.70 -6.52
CA HIS A 22 -2.71 11.07 -5.28
C HIS A 22 -4.19 10.69 -5.46
N ALA A 23 -4.44 9.53 -6.04
CA ALA A 23 -5.75 8.92 -5.82
C ALA A 23 -5.84 8.63 -4.32
N ASP A 24 -6.97 8.95 -3.69
CA ASP A 24 -7.21 8.49 -2.31
C ASP A 24 -7.03 6.97 -2.29
N CYS A 25 -6.13 6.49 -1.42
CA CYS A 25 -5.77 5.07 -1.35
C CYS A 25 -7.00 4.17 -1.14
N GLY A 26 -8.04 4.68 -0.47
CA GLY A 26 -9.27 3.97 -0.22
C GLY A 26 -9.19 3.10 1.03
N SER A 27 -9.97 2.02 1.06
CA SER A 27 -10.03 1.06 2.16
C SER A 27 -9.18 -0.16 1.85
N VAL A 28 -8.33 -0.58 2.80
CA VAL A 28 -7.47 -1.76 2.69
C VAL A 28 -7.68 -2.65 3.92
N SER A 29 -7.90 -3.94 3.71
CA SER A 29 -7.97 -4.95 4.76
C SER A 29 -6.65 -5.73 4.85
N ILE A 30 -6.13 -5.90 6.07
CA ILE A 30 -4.85 -6.58 6.34
C ILE A 30 -5.09 -7.74 7.31
N ALA A 31 -4.61 -8.94 6.95
CA ALA A 31 -4.55 -10.06 7.88
C ALA A 31 -3.48 -9.85 8.97
N GLU A 32 -3.90 -9.79 10.22
CA GLU A 32 -3.05 -9.96 11.39
C GLU A 32 -3.02 -11.44 11.77
N MET A 33 -1.93 -12.12 11.42
CA MET A 33 -1.80 -13.55 11.71
C MET A 33 -1.59 -13.81 13.20
N ASN A 34 -1.86 -15.03 13.64
CA ASN A 34 -1.78 -15.42 15.05
C ASN A 34 -0.35 -15.55 15.62
N TRP A 35 0.69 -15.17 14.87
CA TRP A 35 2.09 -15.19 15.32
C TRP A 35 2.74 -13.80 15.29
N ALA A 36 3.69 -13.59 16.21
CA ALA A 36 4.17 -12.25 16.55
C ALA A 36 4.86 -11.50 15.40
N SER A 37 5.67 -12.17 14.56
CA SER A 37 6.36 -11.51 13.45
C SER A 37 5.38 -10.97 12.41
N ALA A 38 4.35 -11.75 12.07
CA ALA A 38 3.29 -11.31 11.17
C ALA A 38 2.46 -10.18 11.77
N GLY A 39 2.18 -10.21 13.06
CA GLY A 39 1.52 -9.10 13.75
C GLY A 39 2.33 -7.81 13.62
N VAL A 40 3.63 -7.86 13.90
CA VAL A 40 4.53 -6.70 13.71
C VAL A 40 4.50 -6.19 12.28
N ALA A 41 4.61 -7.08 11.27
CA ALA A 41 4.54 -6.68 9.87
C ALA A 41 3.20 -6.00 9.52
N ALA A 42 2.07 -6.55 9.98
CA ALA A 42 0.74 -6.00 9.72
C ALA A 42 0.53 -4.61 10.33
N HIS A 43 1.03 -4.37 11.55
CA HIS A 43 0.94 -3.04 12.17
C HIS A 43 1.90 -2.02 11.52
N ILE A 44 3.06 -2.45 11.04
CA ILE A 44 3.96 -1.58 10.26
C ILE A 44 3.28 -1.16 8.95
N ASP A 45 2.71 -2.11 8.21
CA ASP A 45 2.01 -1.83 6.95
C ASP A 45 0.81 -0.91 7.18
N LYS A 46 0.03 -1.12 8.24
CA LYS A 46 -1.05 -0.22 8.66
C LYS A 46 -0.54 1.23 8.84
N ILE A 47 0.55 1.42 9.59
CA ILE A 47 1.12 2.76 9.83
C ILE A 47 1.52 3.42 8.51
N ILE A 48 2.19 2.68 7.62
CA ILE A 48 2.64 3.20 6.32
C ILE A 48 1.43 3.58 5.46
N LEU A 49 0.43 2.72 5.37
CA LEU A 49 -0.76 2.95 4.54
C LEU A 49 -1.60 4.12 5.06
N GLU A 50 -1.85 4.20 6.38
CA GLU A 50 -2.62 5.30 6.97
C GLU A 50 -1.87 6.63 6.91
N ASN A 51 -0.58 6.67 7.28
CA ASN A 51 0.16 7.92 7.43
C ASN A 51 0.95 8.34 6.18
N GLY A 52 1.34 7.39 5.35
CA GLY A 52 2.11 7.62 4.13
C GLY A 52 1.26 7.73 2.87
N TYR A 53 0.12 7.04 2.84
CA TYR A 53 -0.75 6.95 1.65
C TYR A 53 -2.21 7.38 1.90
N GLY A 54 -2.58 7.70 3.14
CA GLY A 54 -3.94 8.15 3.48
C GLY A 54 -5.02 7.06 3.33
N CYS A 55 -4.64 5.79 3.42
CA CYS A 55 -5.59 4.67 3.38
C CYS A 55 -6.40 4.58 4.68
N SER A 56 -7.62 4.05 4.61
CA SER A 56 -8.35 3.52 5.76
C SER A 56 -8.01 2.03 5.91
N VAL A 57 -7.41 1.63 7.02
CA VAL A 57 -6.95 0.23 7.19
C VAL A 57 -7.79 -0.52 8.21
N GLU A 58 -8.41 -1.61 7.77
CA GLU A 58 -9.09 -2.60 8.61
C GLU A 58 -8.18 -3.79 8.91
N MET A 59 -8.04 -4.15 10.18
CA MET A 59 -7.30 -5.35 10.57
C MET A 59 -8.27 -6.52 10.71
N VAL A 60 -7.97 -7.64 10.08
CA VAL A 60 -8.74 -8.89 10.20
C VAL A 60 -7.87 -9.97 10.83
N THR A 61 -8.46 -10.80 11.69
CA THR A 61 -7.74 -11.95 12.26
C THR A 61 -7.37 -12.93 11.15
N GLY A 62 -6.10 -13.34 11.12
CA GLY A 62 -5.55 -14.25 10.13
C GLY A 62 -4.99 -15.54 10.73
N ASP A 63 -4.99 -16.58 9.90
CA ASP A 63 -4.31 -17.85 10.13
C ASP A 63 -3.99 -18.48 8.77
N THR A 64 -2.97 -19.33 8.67
CA THR A 64 -2.38 -19.78 7.39
C THR A 64 -3.44 -20.30 6.43
N MET A 65 -4.17 -21.36 6.81
CA MET A 65 -5.12 -22.02 5.91
C MET A 65 -6.38 -21.17 5.64
N PRO A 66 -7.07 -20.61 6.67
CA PRO A 66 -8.26 -19.80 6.43
C PRO A 66 -7.99 -18.54 5.60
N THR A 67 -6.88 -17.84 5.86
CA THR A 67 -6.51 -16.65 5.08
C THR A 67 -6.16 -17.03 3.65
N PHE A 68 -5.42 -18.14 3.43
CA PHE A 68 -5.10 -18.58 2.07
C PHE A 68 -6.35 -18.91 1.26
N THR A 69 -7.25 -19.71 1.84
CA THR A 69 -8.51 -20.05 1.18
C THR A 69 -9.34 -18.80 0.91
N SER A 70 -9.46 -17.88 1.88
CA SER A 70 -10.23 -16.66 1.68
C SER A 70 -9.63 -15.76 0.59
N MET A 71 -8.31 -15.60 0.53
CA MET A 71 -7.66 -14.79 -0.50
C MET A 71 -7.82 -15.42 -1.89
N ASN A 72 -7.72 -16.75 -2.00
CA ASN A 72 -7.88 -17.43 -3.29
C ASN A 72 -9.34 -17.41 -3.79
N GLU A 73 -10.30 -17.66 -2.90
CA GLU A 73 -11.71 -17.83 -3.27
C GLU A 73 -12.48 -16.51 -3.30
N LYS A 74 -12.08 -15.53 -2.48
CA LYS A 74 -12.83 -14.28 -2.27
C LYS A 74 -12.01 -13.03 -2.56
N GLY A 75 -10.69 -13.15 -2.78
CA GLY A 75 -9.81 -11.99 -2.91
C GLY A 75 -9.69 -11.17 -1.64
N GLN A 76 -9.94 -11.76 -0.47
CA GLN A 76 -9.94 -11.07 0.82
C GLN A 76 -9.18 -11.84 1.91
N PRO A 77 -8.43 -11.18 2.81
CA PRO A 77 -8.18 -9.72 2.82
C PRO A 77 -7.29 -9.26 1.67
N ASP A 78 -7.17 -7.94 1.51
CA ASP A 78 -6.38 -7.32 0.44
C ASP A 78 -4.88 -7.59 0.61
N LEU A 79 -4.42 -7.70 1.86
CA LEU A 79 -3.01 -7.90 2.20
C LEU A 79 -2.84 -8.97 3.29
N ALA A 80 -1.78 -9.76 3.12
CA ALA A 80 -1.27 -10.66 4.14
C ALA A 80 0.27 -10.49 4.22
N PRO A 81 0.78 -9.65 5.15
CA PRO A 81 2.16 -9.15 5.14
C PRO A 81 3.25 -10.23 5.25
N GLU A 82 2.94 -11.29 5.99
CA GLU A 82 3.84 -12.43 6.15
C GLU A 82 3.03 -13.70 5.90
N PHE A 83 3.42 -14.45 4.87
CA PHE A 83 2.66 -15.60 4.38
C PHE A 83 3.57 -16.81 4.15
N TRP A 84 3.30 -17.92 4.85
CA TRP A 84 4.08 -19.15 4.76
C TRP A 84 3.30 -20.23 4.01
N VAL A 85 3.81 -20.62 2.84
CA VAL A 85 3.16 -21.64 1.98
C VAL A 85 3.48 -23.09 2.38
N ASN A 86 4.41 -23.29 3.33
CA ASN A 86 4.90 -24.61 3.77
C ASN A 86 5.16 -24.65 5.30
N ALA A 87 4.32 -23.97 6.09
CA ALA A 87 4.42 -23.99 7.56
C ALA A 87 3.85 -25.26 8.18
#